data_AF-A0A2H5UZG6-F1
#
_entry.id   AF-A0A2H5UZG6-F1
#
_cell.length_a   1.000
_cell.length_b   1.000
_cell.length_c   1.000
_cell.angle_alpha   90.00
_cell.angle_beta   90.00
_cell.angle_gamma   90.00
#
_symmetry.space_group_name_H-M   'P 1'
#
loop_
_entity.id
_entity.type
_entity.pdbx_description
1 polymer ?
#
loop_
_entity_poly.entity_id
_entity_poly.type
_entity_poly.pdbx_seq_one_letter_code
_entity_poly.pdbx_strand_id
1 'polypeptide(L)' 'MAVRMGTNEVSRRGMTSTEMGHIARLVGRAVSGEDVSQDAFRLAKRFKRLRYTL' A
#
# COMPACT_ATOMS: atom_id res chain seq x y z
N MET A 1 2.02 13.45 -16.28
CA MET A 1 1.29 13.51 -14.98
C MET A 1 2.20 12.92 -13.92
N ALA A 2 2.46 13.63 -12.83
CA ALA A 2 3.31 13.14 -11.75
C ALA A 2 2.45 12.95 -10.48
N VAL A 3 2.58 11.78 -9.84
CA VAL A 3 1.85 11.45 -8.62
C VAL A 3 2.85 11.39 -7.47
N ARG A 4 2.61 12.17 -6.41
CA ARG A 4 3.42 12.12 -5.19
C ARG A 4 2.81 11.13 -4.21
N MET A 5 3.64 10.24 -3.68
CA MET A 5 3.24 9.23 -2.69
C MET A 5 4.03 9.40 -1.40
N GLY A 6 3.41 9.08 -0.25
CA GLY A 6 4.04 9.10 1.07
C GLY A 6 3.79 7.78 1.80
N THR A 7 4.77 7.32 2.58
CA THR A 7 4.75 6.01 3.24
C THR A 7 4.40 6.07 4.73
N ASN A 8 4.33 7.27 5.33
CA ASN A 8 4.19 7.46 6.77
C ASN A 8 3.03 6.65 7.38
N GLU A 9 1.86 6.70 6.76
CA GLU A 9 0.65 6.03 7.26
C GLU A 9 0.76 4.50 7.18
N VAL A 10 1.24 3.97 6.05
CA VAL A 10 1.40 2.53 5.85
C VAL A 10 2.51 1.96 6.74
N SER A 11 3.59 2.73 6.96
CA SER A 11 4.64 2.39 7.91
C SER A 11 4.14 2.40 9.36
N ARG A 12 3.30 3.38 9.74
CA ARG A 12 2.61 3.39 11.05
C ARG A 12 1.71 2.18 11.23
N ARG A 13 1.13 1.63 10.16
CA ARG A 13 0.35 0.38 10.21
C ARG A 13 1.22 -0.89 10.21
N GLY A 14 2.54 -0.74 10.18
CA GLY A 14 3.51 -1.83 10.25
C GLY A 14 3.85 -2.46 8.89
N MET A 15 3.56 -1.79 7.77
CA MET A 15 4.01 -2.23 6.46
C MET A 15 5.51 -1.95 6.28
N THR A 16 6.23 -2.92 5.72
CA THR A 16 7.69 -2.88 5.51
C THR A 16 8.04 -2.77 4.03
N SER A 17 9.33 -2.89 3.69
CA SER A 17 9.81 -2.91 2.30
C SER A 17 9.13 -3.99 1.45
N THR A 18 8.81 -5.14 2.04
CA THR A 18 8.08 -6.23 1.37
C THR A 18 6.71 -5.78 0.88
N GLU A 19 5.93 -5.12 1.74
CA GLU A 19 4.62 -4.57 1.38
C GLU A 19 4.75 -3.42 0.39
N MET A 20 5.79 -2.59 0.50
CA MET A 20 6.03 -1.51 -0.47
C MET A 20 6.25 -2.08 -1.88
N GLY A 21 6.99 -3.19 -2.01
CA GLY A 21 7.14 -3.88 -3.29
C GLY A 21 5.82 -4.47 -3.83
N HIS A 22 4.87 -4.80 -2.95
CA HIS A 22 3.53 -5.22 -3.38
C HIS A 22 2.69 -4.01 -3.84
N ILE A 23 2.74 -2.90 -3.12
CA ILE A 23 2.06 -1.65 -3.48
C ILE A 23 2.57 -1.13 -4.83
N ALA A 24 3.89 -1.13 -5.06
CA ALA A 24 4.47 -0.70 -6.33
C ALA A 24 3.95 -1.51 -7.52
N ARG A 25 3.80 -2.84 -7.34
CA ARG A 25 3.21 -3.72 -8.37
C ARG A 25 1.73 -3.42 -8.62
N LEU A 26 0.95 -3.18 -7.57
CA LEU A 26 -0.47 -2.80 -7.71
C LEU A 26 -0.63 -1.45 -8.41
N VAL A 27 0.22 -0.47 -8.08
CA VAL A 27 0.23 0.84 -8.77
C VAL A 27 0.59 0.67 -10.24
N GLY A 28 1.61 -0.14 -10.57
CA GLY A 28 1.97 -0.42 -11.97
C GLY A 28 0.80 -1.01 -12.76
N ARG A 29 0.12 -2.02 -12.21
CA ARG A 29 -1.07 -2.64 -12.83
C ARG A 29 -2.23 -1.65 -12.99
N ALA A 30 -2.49 -0.81 -11.98
CA ALA A 30 -3.51 0.23 -12.04
C ALA A 30 -3.23 1.26 -13.15
N VAL A 31 -1.96 1.67 -13.31
CA VAL A 31 -1.54 2.58 -14.38
C VAL A 31 -1.71 1.93 -15.76
N SER A 32 -1.54 0.62 -15.86
CA SER A 32 -1.82 -0.16 -17.08
C SER A 32 -3.32 -0.38 -17.36
N GLY A 33 -4.22 0.12 -16.51
CA GLY A 33 -5.67 0.03 -16.69
C GLY A 33 -6.32 -1.22 -16.09
N GLU A 34 -5.59 -2.01 -15.29
CA GLU A 34 -6.17 -3.16 -14.58
C GLU A 34 -6.91 -2.71 -13.30
N ASP A 35 -8.06 -3.33 -13.02
CA ASP A 35 -8.70 -3.18 -11.70
C ASP A 35 -7.95 -3.98 -10.64
N VAL A 36 -7.36 -3.27 -9.68
CA VAL A 36 -6.60 -3.83 -8.56
C VAL A 36 -7.32 -3.65 -7.21
N SER A 37 -8.57 -3.18 -7.21
CA SER A 37 -9.29 -2.76 -6.00
C SER A 37 -9.38 -3.88 -4.95
N GLN A 38 -9.68 -5.10 -5.39
CA GLN A 38 -9.79 -6.27 -4.51
C GLN A 38 -8.45 -6.67 -3.90
N ASP A 39 -7.38 -6.65 -4.69
CA ASP A 39 -6.03 -7.01 -4.22
C ASP A 39 -5.50 -5.97 -3.23
N ALA A 40 -5.71 -4.68 -3.51
CA ALA A 40 -5.38 -3.58 -2.62
C ALA A 40 -6.15 -3.68 -1.29
N PHE A 41 -7.44 -3.99 -1.34
CA PHE A 41 -8.26 -4.19 -0.15
C PHE A 41 -7.77 -5.38 0.70
N ARG A 42 -7.45 -6.51 0.07
CA ARG A 42 -6.90 -7.69 0.76
C ARG A 42 -5.57 -7.37 1.45
N LEU A 43 -4.68 -6.61 0.80
CA LEU A 43 -3.43 -6.15 1.39
C LEU A 43 -3.70 -5.27 2.62
N ALA A 44 -4.52 -4.23 2.48
CA ALA A 44 -4.82 -3.28 3.55
C ALA A 44 -5.48 -3.95 4.77
N LYS A 45 -6.36 -4.94 4.54
CA LYS A 45 -7.08 -5.66 5.60
C LYS A 45 -6.15 -6.38 6.59
N ARG A 46 -4.90 -6.67 6.21
CA ARG A 46 -3.90 -7.32 7.06
C ARG A 46 -3.25 -6.36 8.07
N PHE A 47 -3.31 -5.05 7.83
CA PHE A 47 -2.58 -4.03 8.59
C PHE A 47 -3.55 -3.03 9.25
N LYS A 48 -4.40 -3.53 10.15
CA LYS A 48 -5.45 -2.72 10.82
C LYS A 48 -5.00 -1.99 12.08
N ARG A 49 -3.91 -2.43 12.71
CA ARG A 49 -3.43 -1.87 13.97
C ARG A 49 -2.36 -0.84 13.71
N LEU A 50 -2.44 0.27 14.43
CA LEU A 50 -1.34 1.23 14.50
C LEU A 50 -0.21 0.62 15.32
N ARG A 51 1.02 0.79 14.84
CA ARG A 51 2.27 0.56 15.55
C ARG A 51 2.86 1.91 15.94
N TYR A 52 3.71 1.90 16.96
CA TYR A 52 4.42 3.09 17.46
C TYR A 52 3.49 4.16 18.03
N THR A 53 2.43 3.73 18.73
CA THR A 53 1.61 4.58 19.59
C THR A 53 2.27 4.68 20.97
N LEU A 54 2.43 5.90 21.48
CA LEU A 54 2.86 6.16 22.86
C LEU A 54 1.76 5.80 23.86
#